data_AF-A0A4Y1VDY6-F1
#
_entry.id   AF-A0A4Y1VDY6-F1
#
_cell.length_a   1.000
_cell.length_b   1.000
_cell.length_c   1.000
_cell.angle_alpha   90.00
_cell.angle_beta   90.00
_cell.angle_gamma   90.00
#
_symmetry.space_group_name_H-M   'P 1'
#
loop_
_entity.id
_entity.type
_entity.pdbx_description
1 polymer ?
#
loop_
_entity_poly.entity_id
_entity_poly.type
_entity_poly.pdbx_seq_one_letter_code
_entity_poly.pdbx_strand_id
1 'polypeptide(L)'
;MLNGFLNDLGVKPTTGLGGAIWYADALRAGKKFFYSGLYPYAASGHQGVKGGAYSEEGARFVFDKEKLEAANSAYKYEYFNGTSVVEKTATVSPDGTILYIDGKKAAEIVNYAPNKLDANEITYNIKLEEVNPTHAPRSGDAPTEAAKALVGKYVPIKLVADVCYKDACAAGSLLAAAHTATIKEYDAFIIEPLTVTTGETENFTDATVGGSTIDVKGAFTYVSWNADESGKKYIVANTTGLQKALWEFYEVVPGEWMTDQIKSNLKLVNGNLVPTDGVTNGPLPSNTKVVYNQADETLTYNNYSGTPVNWDYKLFIPVKFGYKWKTFTLTFEVDVKKNSGTPAQR
;
A
#
# COMPACT_ATOMS: atom_id res chain seq x y z
N MET A 1 -1.04 9.02 6.48
CA MET A 1 -0.21 9.73 7.47
C MET A 1 0.47 8.68 8.33
N LEU A 2 1.81 8.59 8.30
CA LEU A 2 2.55 7.67 9.16
C LEU A 2 2.57 8.30 10.57
N ASN A 3 1.80 7.75 11.51
CA ASN A 3 1.72 8.28 12.86
C ASN A 3 2.79 7.63 13.76
N GLY A 4 3.80 8.41 14.14
CA GLY A 4 4.40 8.39 15.49
C GLY A 4 5.66 7.54 15.70
N PHE A 5 6.77 8.21 16.00
CA PHE A 5 7.74 7.73 17.00
C PHE A 5 7.18 8.00 18.39
N LEU A 6 7.49 7.15 19.38
CA LEU A 6 7.07 7.30 20.78
C LEU A 6 8.30 7.40 21.70
N ASN A 7 8.18 8.16 22.79
CA ASN A 7 9.13 8.25 23.90
C ASN A 7 9.01 7.02 24.83
N ASP A 8 9.75 7.03 25.94
CA ASP A 8 9.82 5.91 26.90
C ASP A 8 8.54 5.64 27.70
N LEU A 9 7.48 6.45 27.51
CA LEU A 9 6.13 6.24 28.05
C LEU A 9 5.14 5.78 26.98
N GLY A 10 5.59 5.52 25.75
CA GLY A 10 4.68 5.21 24.64
C GLY A 10 3.91 6.43 24.14
N VAL A 11 4.44 7.65 24.34
CA VAL A 11 3.82 8.93 23.95
C VAL A 11 4.66 9.59 22.86
N LYS A 12 4.05 10.20 21.84
CA LYS A 12 4.82 10.91 20.79
C LYS A 12 5.73 11.97 21.41
N PRO A 13 6.97 12.18 20.90
CA PRO A 13 7.82 13.25 21.40
C PRO A 13 7.15 14.59 21.12
N THR A 14 6.45 15.10 22.12
CA THR A 14 5.88 16.44 22.12
C THR A 14 6.99 17.43 22.47
N THR A 15 6.97 18.58 21.83
CA THR A 15 7.87 19.69 22.14
C THR A 15 7.55 20.21 23.53
N GLY A 16 8.17 19.63 24.55
CA GLY A 16 8.17 20.09 25.92
C GLY A 16 9.61 20.16 26.42
N LEU A 17 10.20 21.35 26.39
CA LEU A 17 11.51 21.70 26.95
C LEU A 17 12.66 20.75 26.55
N GLY A 18 13.08 20.80 25.29
CA GLY A 18 14.42 20.32 24.92
C GLY A 18 14.57 19.37 23.73
N GLY A 19 13.51 18.99 23.03
CA GLY A 19 13.62 18.22 21.78
C GLY A 19 14.27 16.82 21.92
N ALA A 20 14.14 16.19 23.09
CA ALA A 20 14.75 14.89 23.37
C ALA A 20 14.08 13.75 22.59
N ILE A 21 14.76 13.20 21.58
CA ILE A 21 14.38 11.90 21.00
C ILE A 21 14.99 10.79 21.86
N TRP A 22 14.16 9.82 22.25
CA TRP A 22 14.56 8.63 23.00
C TRP A 22 14.23 7.39 22.19
N TYR A 23 15.14 6.40 22.15
CA TYR A 23 14.80 5.07 21.62
C TYR A 23 15.46 3.96 22.44
N ALA A 24 14.77 2.82 22.52
CA ALA A 24 15.32 1.58 23.04
C ALA A 24 15.96 0.79 21.88
N ASP A 25 17.22 0.40 22.07
CA ASP A 25 17.92 -0.50 21.16
C ASP A 25 17.76 -1.94 21.67
N ALA A 26 17.13 -2.79 20.86
CA ALA A 26 16.89 -4.20 21.19
C ALA A 26 18.19 -5.00 21.38
N LEU A 27 19.30 -4.55 20.79
CA LEU A 27 20.63 -5.14 20.94
C LEU A 27 21.38 -4.60 22.17
N ARG A 28 20.85 -3.57 22.84
CA ARG A 28 21.43 -2.92 24.02
C ARG A 28 20.38 -2.76 25.11
N ALA A 29 19.90 -3.91 25.61
CA ALA A 29 18.93 -3.99 26.69
C ALA A 29 19.33 -3.09 27.89
N GLY A 30 18.38 -2.31 28.40
CA GLY A 30 18.57 -1.44 29.57
C GLY A 30 19.25 -0.09 29.30
N LYS A 31 19.47 0.30 28.03
CA LYS A 31 20.07 1.60 27.66
C LYS A 31 19.02 2.54 27.07
N LYS A 32 18.95 3.78 27.60
CA LYS A 32 18.14 4.90 27.08
C LYS A 32 19.07 5.99 26.53
N PHE A 33 18.83 6.44 25.30
CA PHE A 33 19.63 7.46 24.60
C PHE A 33 18.91 8.81 24.55
N PHE A 34 19.60 9.91 24.89
CA PHE A 34 19.08 11.28 24.97
C PHE A 34 19.67 12.18 23.88
N TYR A 35 18.83 12.92 23.16
CA TYR A 35 19.26 13.93 22.18
C TYR A 35 18.55 15.26 22.41
N SER A 36 19.09 16.14 23.26
CA SER A 36 18.52 17.48 23.44
C SER A 36 19.29 18.53 22.66
N GLY A 37 18.58 19.38 21.91
CA GLY A 37 19.13 20.60 21.32
C GLY A 37 19.35 21.75 22.34
N LEU A 38 18.83 21.62 23.57
CA LEU A 38 18.84 22.68 24.59
C LEU A 38 19.66 22.33 25.84
N TYR A 39 19.88 21.04 26.14
CA TYR A 39 20.57 20.61 27.35
C TYR A 39 21.81 19.73 27.04
N PRO A 40 23.03 20.23 27.29
CA PRO A 40 24.26 19.45 27.12
C PRO A 40 24.47 18.37 28.20
N TYR A 41 23.51 18.17 29.11
CA TYR A 41 23.60 17.22 30.21
C TYR A 41 22.55 16.12 30.08
N ALA A 42 23.01 14.87 30.02
CA ALA A 42 22.14 13.70 30.13
C ALA A 42 21.54 13.62 31.53
N ALA A 43 20.24 13.34 31.63
CA ALA A 43 19.59 13.07 32.92
C ALA A 43 20.26 11.89 33.64
N SER A 44 20.28 11.92 34.98
CA SER A 44 20.85 10.84 35.81
C SER A 44 20.28 9.47 35.41
N GLY A 45 21.13 8.45 35.25
CA GLY A 45 20.75 7.12 34.78
C GLY A 45 20.68 6.94 33.26
N HIS A 46 20.99 7.98 32.47
CA HIS A 46 20.92 7.94 31.01
C HIS A 46 22.31 8.10 30.39
N GLN A 47 22.60 7.35 29.32
CA GLN A 47 23.84 7.54 28.57
C GLN A 47 23.60 8.59 27.49
N GLY A 48 23.83 9.86 27.82
CA GLY A 48 24.16 10.83 26.78
C GLY A 48 25.51 10.49 26.16
N VAL A 49 25.70 10.83 24.90
CA VAL A 49 27.02 10.73 24.28
C VAL A 49 27.95 11.65 25.07
N LYS A 50 29.01 11.08 25.65
CA LYS A 50 29.95 11.78 26.54
C LYS A 50 30.59 12.96 25.78
N GLY A 51 30.07 14.18 25.97
CA GLY A 51 30.75 15.43 25.63
C GLY A 51 30.41 16.13 24.30
N GLY A 52 29.16 16.11 23.83
CA GLY A 52 28.72 16.94 22.69
C GLY A 52 27.35 17.58 22.91
N ALA A 53 27.20 18.86 22.58
CA ALA A 53 25.88 19.47 22.36
C ALA A 53 25.41 19.14 20.92
N TYR A 54 24.11 19.24 20.66
CA TYR A 54 23.53 19.12 19.31
C TYR A 54 22.89 20.47 18.93
N SER A 55 22.79 20.81 17.65
CA SER A 55 22.09 22.05 17.21
C SER A 55 20.60 22.00 17.59
N GLU A 56 19.94 23.16 17.72
CA GLU A 56 18.50 23.26 18.05
C GLU A 56 17.60 22.47 17.07
N GLU A 57 18.04 22.28 15.82
CA GLU A 57 17.39 21.44 14.81
C GLU A 57 17.75 19.95 14.99
N GLY A 58 17.75 19.51 16.25
CA GLY A 58 18.14 18.17 16.68
C GLY A 58 17.38 17.07 15.93
N ALA A 59 18.15 16.10 15.43
CA ALA A 59 17.73 14.84 14.82
C ALA A 59 16.59 14.90 13.78
N ARG A 60 16.92 14.62 12.51
CA ARG A 60 15.98 14.64 11.37
C ARG A 60 15.94 13.30 10.65
N PHE A 61 14.83 13.02 9.98
CA PHE A 61 14.76 11.90 9.04
C PHE A 61 15.22 12.32 7.65
N VAL A 62 15.96 11.41 7.01
CA VAL A 62 16.36 11.50 5.60
C VAL A 62 16.14 10.14 4.95
N PHE A 63 15.95 10.12 3.63
CA PHE A 63 15.96 8.89 2.86
C PHE A 63 17.36 8.29 2.84
N ASP A 64 17.44 6.96 2.93
CA ASP A 64 18.71 6.24 2.93
C ASP A 64 19.28 6.16 1.50
N LYS A 65 20.00 7.21 1.10
CA LYS A 65 20.62 7.32 -0.22
C LYS A 65 21.54 6.15 -0.54
N GLU A 66 22.30 5.67 0.44
CA GLU A 66 23.26 4.58 0.26
C GLU A 66 22.56 3.27 -0.13
N LYS A 67 21.42 2.96 0.48
CA LYS A 67 20.62 1.78 0.10
C LYS A 67 19.83 1.99 -1.19
N LEU A 68 19.25 3.18 -1.39
CA LEU A 68 18.39 3.47 -2.53
C LEU A 68 19.16 3.56 -3.85
N GLU A 69 20.34 4.16 -3.84
CA GLU A 69 21.16 4.40 -5.04
C GLU A 69 22.30 3.39 -5.22
N ALA A 70 22.39 2.36 -4.36
CA ALA A 70 23.36 1.28 -4.54
C ALA A 70 23.20 0.62 -5.92
N ALA A 71 24.32 0.31 -6.58
CA ALA A 71 24.33 -0.35 -7.89
C ALA A 71 23.52 -1.66 -7.92
N ASN A 72 23.45 -2.38 -6.79
CA ASN A 72 22.67 -3.60 -6.61
C ASN A 72 21.56 -3.41 -5.57
N SER A 73 20.91 -2.24 -5.54
CA SER A 73 19.83 -1.97 -4.60
C SER A 73 18.74 -3.03 -4.69
N ALA A 74 18.34 -3.57 -3.53
CA ALA A 74 17.17 -4.44 -3.40
C ALA A 74 15.85 -3.65 -3.44
N TYR A 75 15.90 -2.32 -3.29
CA TYR A 75 14.73 -1.45 -3.25
C TYR A 75 14.36 -1.01 -4.66
N LYS A 76 13.53 -1.82 -5.30
CA LYS A 76 12.95 -1.55 -6.61
C LYS A 76 11.47 -1.28 -6.51
N TYR A 77 11.00 -0.35 -7.31
CA TYR A 77 9.62 0.12 -7.33
C TYR A 77 8.98 -0.12 -8.69
N GLU A 78 7.74 -0.60 -8.67
CA GLU A 78 6.94 -0.85 -9.87
C GLU A 78 6.37 0.48 -10.37
N TYR A 79 6.99 1.03 -11.41
CA TYR A 79 6.66 2.35 -11.95
C TYR A 79 5.91 2.21 -13.28
N PHE A 80 4.74 2.84 -13.40
CA PHE A 80 4.02 2.92 -14.66
C PHE A 80 4.53 4.10 -15.50
N ASN A 81 5.12 3.80 -16.66
CA ASN A 81 5.71 4.81 -17.54
C ASN A 81 4.72 5.41 -18.56
N GLY A 82 3.42 5.13 -18.41
CA GLY A 82 2.37 5.50 -19.35
C GLY A 82 1.94 4.38 -20.29
N THR A 83 2.74 3.32 -20.47
CA THR A 83 2.41 2.16 -21.32
C THR A 83 2.47 0.84 -20.56
N SER A 84 3.49 0.65 -19.72
CA SER A 84 3.72 -0.58 -18.97
C SER A 84 4.29 -0.30 -17.59
N VAL A 85 4.17 -1.28 -16.70
CA VAL A 85 4.86 -1.27 -15.41
C VAL A 85 6.29 -1.75 -15.61
N VAL A 86 7.27 -0.97 -15.12
CA VAL A 86 8.70 -1.28 -15.17
C VAL A 86 9.32 -1.12 -13.78
N GLU A 87 10.31 -1.95 -13.47
CA GLU A 87 11.08 -1.77 -12.23
C GLU A 87 12.01 -0.55 -12.35
N LYS A 88 12.00 0.31 -11.33
CA LYS A 88 12.88 1.46 -11.21
C LYS A 88 13.50 1.52 -9.82
N THR A 89 14.74 1.97 -9.74
CA THR A 89 15.35 2.41 -8.48
C THR A 89 14.97 3.87 -8.20
N ALA A 90 15.16 4.29 -6.97
CA ALA A 90 14.94 5.67 -6.57
C ALA A 90 16.26 6.42 -6.43
N THR A 91 16.20 7.75 -6.55
CA THR A 91 17.30 8.65 -6.21
C THR A 91 16.84 9.64 -5.14
N VAL A 92 17.80 10.22 -4.43
CA VAL A 92 17.56 11.08 -3.27
C VAL A 92 18.19 12.46 -3.50
N SER A 93 17.48 13.52 -3.10
CA SER A 93 18.00 14.89 -3.14
C SER A 93 19.30 15.05 -2.33
N PRO A 94 20.11 16.09 -2.63
CA PRO A 94 21.36 16.33 -1.90
C PRO A 94 21.20 16.46 -0.38
N ASP A 95 20.08 17.00 0.09
CA ASP A 95 19.76 17.17 1.52
C ASP A 95 19.10 15.93 2.15
N GLY A 96 18.82 14.90 1.37
CA GLY A 96 18.22 13.65 1.85
C GLY A 96 16.70 13.67 2.03
N THR A 97 16.02 14.79 1.77
CA THR A 97 14.60 14.97 2.14
C THR A 97 13.62 14.62 1.04
N ILE A 98 14.04 14.55 -0.23
CA ILE A 98 13.16 14.27 -1.37
C ILE A 98 13.59 12.97 -2.04
N LEU A 99 12.61 12.10 -2.29
CA LEU A 99 12.76 10.86 -3.03
C LEU A 99 12.23 11.06 -4.45
N TYR A 100 12.99 10.59 -5.44
CA TYR A 100 12.61 10.62 -6.84
C TYR A 100 12.56 9.20 -7.40
N ILE A 101 11.59 8.94 -8.29
CA ILE A 101 11.57 7.74 -9.13
C ILE A 101 11.43 8.22 -10.57
N ASP A 102 12.31 7.74 -11.44
CA ASP A 102 12.39 8.17 -12.85
C ASP A 102 12.53 9.70 -13.01
N GLY A 103 13.27 10.34 -12.10
CA GLY A 103 13.48 11.79 -12.07
C GLY A 103 12.24 12.61 -11.67
N LYS A 104 11.14 11.97 -11.29
CA LYS A 104 9.91 12.62 -10.80
C LYS A 104 9.84 12.51 -9.28
N LYS A 105 9.44 13.60 -8.62
CA LYS A 105 9.28 13.63 -7.16
C LYS A 105 8.22 12.61 -6.75
N ALA A 106 8.60 11.67 -5.90
CA ALA A 106 7.75 10.60 -5.39
C ALA A 106 7.26 10.92 -3.98
N ALA A 107 8.17 11.37 -3.12
CA ALA A 107 7.87 11.70 -1.74
C ALA A 107 8.83 12.73 -1.16
N GLU A 108 8.43 13.35 -0.06
CA GLU A 108 9.20 14.31 0.72
C GLU A 108 9.08 14.00 2.21
N ILE A 109 10.20 13.96 2.93
CA ILE A 109 10.22 13.93 4.38
C ILE A 109 10.06 15.36 4.89
N VAL A 110 8.91 15.63 5.50
CA VAL A 110 8.65 16.88 6.20
C VAL A 110 9.01 16.66 7.66
N ASN A 111 10.17 17.19 8.05
CA ASN A 111 10.61 17.25 9.44
C ASN A 111 9.97 18.48 10.13
N TYR A 112 9.74 18.38 11.44
CA TYR A 112 9.33 19.51 12.29
C TYR A 112 7.98 20.17 11.96
N ALA A 113 7.04 19.45 11.37
CA ALA A 113 5.70 19.97 11.10
C ALA A 113 4.74 19.70 12.27
N PRO A 114 3.87 20.66 12.66
CA PRO A 114 2.79 20.41 13.60
C PRO A 114 1.90 19.26 13.15
N ASN A 115 1.51 18.38 14.08
CA ASN A 115 0.58 17.30 13.83
C ASN A 115 -0.80 17.89 13.50
N LYS A 116 -1.44 17.39 12.44
CA LYS A 116 -2.78 17.83 12.03
C LYS A 116 -3.88 17.49 13.04
N LEU A 117 -3.67 16.49 13.91
CA LEU A 117 -4.61 16.07 14.95
C LEU A 117 -4.40 16.81 16.27
N ASP A 118 -3.16 17.21 16.57
CA ASP A 118 -2.80 17.98 17.76
C ASP A 118 -1.62 18.90 17.44
N ALA A 119 -1.89 20.19 17.27
CA ALA A 119 -0.87 21.16 16.87
C ALA A 119 0.27 21.33 17.88
N ASN A 120 0.14 20.82 19.11
CA ASN A 120 1.19 20.84 20.13
C ASN A 120 2.20 19.70 19.95
N GLU A 121 1.90 18.72 19.10
CA GLU A 121 2.83 17.66 18.74
C GLU A 121 3.55 18.02 17.44
N ILE A 122 4.84 17.70 17.38
CA ILE A 122 5.60 17.71 16.12
C ILE A 122 5.53 16.32 15.49
N THR A 123 5.43 16.29 14.17
CA THR A 123 5.42 15.06 13.37
C THR A 123 6.52 15.06 12.33
N TYR A 124 7.01 13.85 12.07
CA TYR A 124 7.89 13.53 10.97
C TYR A 124 7.06 12.75 9.96
N ASN A 125 6.78 13.37 8.81
CA ASN A 125 5.88 12.81 7.83
C ASN A 125 6.60 12.51 6.52
N ILE A 126 6.38 11.33 5.97
CA ILE A 126 6.63 11.08 4.55
C ILE A 126 5.37 11.52 3.79
N LYS A 127 5.47 12.63 3.08
CA LYS A 127 4.41 13.16 2.22
C LYS A 127 4.61 12.61 0.82
N LEU A 128 3.63 11.88 0.31
CA LEU A 128 3.60 11.44 -1.08
C LEU A 128 3.24 12.60 -2.01
N GLU A 129 3.84 12.64 -3.19
CA GLU A 129 3.64 13.73 -4.14
C GLU A 129 2.30 13.60 -4.88
N GLU A 130 1.50 14.66 -4.78
CA GLU A 130 0.25 14.85 -5.53
C GLU A 130 0.28 16.19 -6.25
N VAL A 131 -0.35 16.27 -7.42
CA VAL A 131 -0.43 17.52 -8.21
C VAL A 131 -1.07 18.65 -7.41
N ASN A 132 -2.10 18.33 -6.61
CA ASN A 132 -2.78 19.29 -5.74
C ASN A 132 -3.24 18.57 -4.47
N PRO A 133 -2.50 18.59 -3.35
CA PRO A 133 -2.87 17.81 -2.16
C PRO A 133 -4.12 18.32 -1.43
N THR A 134 -4.72 19.44 -1.87
CA THR A 134 -5.90 20.07 -1.25
C THR A 134 -7.17 19.96 -2.11
N HIS A 135 -7.13 19.17 -3.18
CA HIS A 135 -8.27 19.01 -4.07
C HIS A 135 -9.46 18.32 -3.38
N ALA A 136 -10.66 18.68 -3.82
CA ALA A 136 -11.86 17.93 -3.45
C ALA A 136 -11.82 16.55 -4.12
N PRO A 137 -12.26 15.47 -3.45
CA PRO A 137 -12.23 14.13 -4.04
C PRO A 137 -12.87 14.07 -5.43
N ARG A 138 -12.29 13.29 -6.33
CA ARG A 138 -12.74 13.07 -7.73
C ARG A 138 -12.70 14.31 -8.63
N SER A 139 -11.95 15.35 -8.25
CA SER A 139 -11.76 16.54 -9.08
C SER A 139 -10.77 16.35 -10.24
N GLY A 140 -10.12 15.18 -10.34
CA GLY A 140 -9.22 14.82 -11.44
C GLY A 140 -7.73 15.02 -11.13
N ASP A 141 -7.39 15.61 -9.99
CA ASP A 141 -6.00 15.75 -9.54
C ASP A 141 -5.47 14.40 -9.00
N ALA A 142 -4.64 13.72 -9.78
CA ALA A 142 -4.11 12.41 -9.42
C ALA A 142 -2.77 12.49 -8.66
N PRO A 143 -2.45 11.49 -7.82
CA PRO A 143 -1.09 11.26 -7.38
C PRO A 143 -0.17 11.02 -8.58
N THR A 144 1.10 11.41 -8.44
CA THR A 144 2.10 11.10 -9.48
C THR A 144 2.36 9.59 -9.55
N GLU A 145 2.70 9.07 -10.73
CA GLU A 145 3.07 7.64 -10.87
C GLU A 145 4.28 7.27 -10.00
N ALA A 146 5.18 8.23 -9.75
CA ALA A 146 6.31 8.05 -8.85
C ALA A 146 5.84 7.85 -7.39
N ALA A 147 4.87 8.62 -6.94
CA ALA A 147 4.27 8.46 -5.62
C ALA A 147 3.49 7.15 -5.47
N LYS A 148 2.73 6.76 -6.51
CA LYS A 148 1.98 5.48 -6.53
C LYS A 148 2.91 4.26 -6.40
N ALA A 149 4.08 4.31 -7.02
CA ALA A 149 5.07 3.22 -6.99
C ALA A 149 5.59 2.89 -5.57
N LEU A 150 5.45 3.83 -4.62
CA LEU A 150 5.84 3.63 -3.22
C LEU A 150 4.78 2.88 -2.39
N VAL A 151 3.51 2.91 -2.80
CA VAL A 151 2.40 2.36 -2.00
C VAL A 151 2.51 0.84 -1.89
N GLY A 152 2.47 0.33 -0.66
CA GLY A 152 2.68 -1.08 -0.35
C GLY A 152 4.14 -1.53 -0.41
N LYS A 153 5.11 -0.60 -0.42
CA LYS A 153 6.55 -0.89 -0.47
C LYS A 153 7.29 -0.35 0.74
N TYR A 154 8.43 -0.95 1.02
CA TYR A 154 9.37 -0.44 2.02
C TYR A 154 10.28 0.63 1.40
N VAL A 155 10.46 1.71 2.12
CA VAL A 155 11.35 2.82 1.78
C VAL A 155 12.36 2.99 2.90
N PRO A 156 13.66 2.80 2.64
CA PRO A 156 14.68 2.89 3.67
C PRO A 156 14.92 4.37 4.03
N ILE A 157 14.98 4.64 5.33
CA ILE A 157 15.22 5.98 5.90
C ILE A 157 16.25 5.89 7.02
N LYS A 158 16.92 7.01 7.30
CA LYS A 158 17.83 7.18 8.42
C LYS A 158 17.34 8.30 9.33
N LEU A 159 17.48 8.10 10.63
CA LEU A 159 17.50 9.18 11.60
C LEU A 159 18.94 9.67 11.70
N VAL A 160 19.17 10.95 11.40
CA VAL A 160 20.49 11.57 11.42
C VAL A 160 20.49 12.77 12.36
N ALA A 161 21.63 13.04 13.00
CA ALA A 161 21.79 14.21 13.88
C ALA A 161 23.13 14.89 13.63
N ASP A 162 23.14 16.22 13.72
CA ASP A 162 24.38 17.01 13.59
C ASP A 162 25.11 17.01 14.93
N VAL A 163 26.31 16.44 14.96
CA VAL A 163 27.12 16.25 16.17
C VAL A 163 28.04 17.46 16.37
N CYS A 164 28.01 18.11 17.54
CA CYS A 164 29.04 19.09 17.91
C CYS A 164 30.13 18.44 18.77
N TYR A 165 31.40 18.78 18.50
CA TYR A 165 32.54 18.41 19.34
C TYR A 165 33.07 19.64 20.09
N LYS A 166 33.08 19.60 21.44
CA LYS A 166 33.75 20.56 22.35
C LYS A 166 33.32 22.05 22.19
N ASP A 167 34.16 22.96 22.73
CA ASP A 167 34.04 24.41 22.97
C ASP A 167 33.48 25.27 21.81
N ALA A 168 33.29 24.70 20.63
CA ALA A 168 32.64 25.36 19.49
C ALA A 168 31.13 25.58 19.66
N CYS A 169 30.51 25.04 20.72
CA CYS A 169 29.08 25.26 21.00
C CYS A 169 28.79 26.64 21.64
N ALA A 170 29.81 27.31 22.19
CA ALA A 170 29.64 28.58 22.90
C ALA A 170 29.77 29.82 22.01
N ALA A 171 30.31 29.67 20.80
CA ALA A 171 30.51 30.76 19.85
C ALA A 171 29.64 30.51 18.62
N GLY A 172 28.51 31.21 18.56
CA GLY A 172 27.47 31.04 17.54
C GLY A 172 27.99 31.00 16.12
N SER A 173 27.99 29.80 15.53
CA SER A 173 27.67 29.54 14.13
C SER A 173 27.45 28.04 14.00
N LEU A 174 26.31 27.64 13.44
CA LEU A 174 25.98 26.28 13.04
C LEU A 174 27.18 25.68 12.28
N LEU A 175 27.89 24.74 12.90
CA LEU A 175 28.96 24.03 12.21
C LEU A 175 28.35 23.29 11.01
N ALA A 176 28.99 23.43 9.86
CA ALA A 176 28.56 22.90 8.56
C ALA A 176 28.16 21.42 8.61
N ALA A 177 27.39 20.96 7.61
CA ALA A 177 26.92 19.59 7.38
C ALA A 177 28.00 18.46 7.43
N ALA A 178 29.27 18.79 7.66
CA ALA A 178 30.40 17.88 7.78
C ALA A 178 30.38 17.01 9.07
N HIS A 179 29.43 17.20 9.98
CA HIS A 179 29.35 16.44 11.24
C HIS A 179 27.99 15.76 11.48
N THR A 180 27.27 15.40 10.43
CA THR A 180 26.05 14.59 10.55
C THR A 180 26.38 13.11 10.81
N ALA A 181 25.82 12.53 11.87
CA ALA A 181 25.95 11.11 12.19
C ALA A 181 24.62 10.38 12.00
N THR A 182 24.68 9.15 11.48
CA THR A 182 23.53 8.24 11.47
C THR A 182 23.30 7.70 12.88
N ILE A 183 22.09 7.94 13.40
CA ILE A 183 21.66 7.45 14.70
C ILE A 183 21.06 6.06 14.57
N LYS A 184 20.15 5.90 13.59
CA LYS A 184 19.45 4.64 13.35
C LYS A 184 18.93 4.57 11.92
N GLU A 185 18.88 3.36 11.38
CA GLU A 185 18.31 3.06 10.08
C GLU A 185 16.97 2.33 10.25
N TYR A 186 16.04 2.57 9.33
CA TYR A 186 14.71 1.98 9.33
C TYR A 186 14.28 1.64 7.90
N ASP A 187 13.38 0.67 7.78
CA ASP A 187 12.62 0.44 6.56
C ASP A 187 11.17 0.86 6.80
N ALA A 188 10.80 2.04 6.32
CA ALA A 188 9.44 2.55 6.47
C ALA A 188 8.51 1.89 5.46
N PHE A 189 7.50 1.16 5.93
CA PHE A 189 6.46 0.60 5.07
C PHE A 189 5.43 1.67 4.71
N ILE A 190 5.35 2.05 3.44
CA ILE A 190 4.30 2.93 2.95
C ILE A 190 3.03 2.09 2.79
N ILE A 191 2.09 2.28 3.71
CA ILE A 191 0.89 1.46 3.84
C ILE A 191 0.06 1.47 2.55
N GLU A 192 -0.44 0.28 2.19
CA GLU A 192 -1.54 0.16 1.25
C GLU A 192 -2.86 0.47 1.97
N PRO A 193 -3.56 1.59 1.66
CA PRO A 193 -4.64 2.09 2.49
C PRO A 193 -5.91 1.24 2.40
N LEU A 194 -6.09 0.52 1.29
CA LEU A 194 -7.24 -0.33 1.02
C LEU A 194 -6.78 -1.70 0.57
N THR A 195 -7.50 -2.72 1.01
CA THR A 195 -7.41 -4.10 0.51
C THR A 195 -8.79 -4.53 0.05
N VAL A 196 -8.87 -5.56 -0.79
CA VAL A 196 -10.16 -6.16 -1.19
C VAL A 196 -10.23 -7.58 -0.64
N THR A 197 -11.31 -7.88 0.06
CA THR A 197 -11.62 -9.24 0.54
C THR A 197 -12.66 -9.89 -0.36
N THR A 198 -12.53 -11.20 -0.55
CA THR A 198 -13.48 -12.01 -1.31
C THR A 198 -14.61 -12.51 -0.42
N GLY A 199 -15.85 -12.44 -0.92
CA GLY A 199 -17.02 -13.08 -0.33
C GLY A 199 -17.27 -14.46 -0.94
N GLU A 200 -18.29 -15.15 -0.44
CA GLU A 200 -18.82 -16.38 -1.04
C GLU A 200 -19.88 -16.04 -2.09
N THR A 201 -19.98 -16.87 -3.13
CA THR A 201 -20.99 -16.74 -4.18
C THR A 201 -21.53 -18.10 -4.59
N GLU A 202 -22.66 -18.10 -5.27
CA GLU A 202 -23.23 -19.30 -5.87
C GLU A 202 -22.41 -19.81 -7.06
N ASN A 203 -22.70 -21.03 -7.49
CA ASN A 203 -22.10 -21.65 -8.67
C ASN A 203 -23.03 -21.54 -9.88
N PHE A 204 -22.44 -21.46 -11.07
CA PHE A 204 -23.21 -21.61 -12.29
C PHE A 204 -23.64 -23.06 -12.49
N THR A 205 -24.69 -23.26 -13.30
CA THR A 205 -25.09 -24.56 -13.84
C THR A 205 -24.98 -24.52 -15.36
N ASP A 206 -24.19 -25.43 -15.92
CA ASP A 206 -23.99 -25.54 -17.37
C ASP A 206 -25.29 -25.86 -18.10
N ALA A 207 -25.36 -25.53 -19.40
CA ALA A 207 -26.48 -25.87 -20.28
C ALA A 207 -27.88 -25.52 -19.71
N THR A 208 -27.98 -24.45 -18.90
CA THR A 208 -29.26 -23.96 -18.38
C THR A 208 -30.00 -23.18 -19.46
N VAL A 209 -31.28 -23.51 -19.70
CA VAL A 209 -32.11 -22.78 -20.67
C VAL A 209 -32.26 -21.33 -20.20
N GLY A 210 -31.88 -20.37 -21.05
CA GLY A 210 -31.89 -18.95 -20.72
C GLY A 210 -30.66 -18.46 -19.94
N GLY A 211 -29.67 -19.33 -19.71
CA GLY A 211 -28.46 -19.02 -18.96
C GLY A 211 -28.60 -19.30 -17.46
N SER A 212 -27.46 -19.47 -16.79
CA SER A 212 -27.37 -19.59 -15.34
C SER A 212 -26.88 -18.27 -14.76
N THR A 213 -27.70 -17.67 -13.89
CA THR A 213 -27.41 -16.38 -13.26
C THR A 213 -27.09 -16.58 -11.79
N ILE A 214 -26.04 -15.91 -11.30
CA ILE A 214 -25.66 -15.86 -9.89
C ILE A 214 -25.61 -14.41 -9.40
N ASP A 215 -25.89 -14.22 -8.11
CA ASP A 215 -25.66 -12.94 -7.42
C ASP A 215 -24.18 -12.81 -7.05
N VAL A 216 -23.57 -11.66 -7.39
CA VAL A 216 -22.18 -11.33 -7.04
C VAL A 216 -22.07 -10.11 -6.13
N LYS A 217 -23.17 -9.68 -5.51
CA LYS A 217 -23.17 -8.66 -4.46
C LYS A 217 -22.27 -9.09 -3.30
N GLY A 218 -21.34 -8.21 -2.95
CA GLY A 218 -20.40 -8.48 -1.87
C GLY A 218 -19.36 -9.56 -2.19
N ALA A 219 -19.30 -10.07 -3.43
CA ALA A 219 -18.22 -10.96 -3.88
C ALA A 219 -16.85 -10.32 -3.65
N PHE A 220 -16.80 -8.99 -3.69
CA PHE A 220 -15.63 -8.21 -3.31
C PHE A 220 -16.03 -7.05 -2.41
N THR A 221 -15.28 -6.84 -1.34
CA THR A 221 -15.47 -5.74 -0.40
C THR A 221 -14.16 -5.00 -0.18
N TYR A 222 -14.14 -3.69 -0.37
CA TYR A 222 -13.00 -2.88 0.02
C TYR A 222 -12.97 -2.72 1.54
N VAL A 223 -11.79 -2.93 2.11
CA VAL A 223 -11.53 -2.87 3.54
C VAL A 223 -10.35 -1.92 3.78
N SER A 224 -10.56 -0.92 4.64
CA SER A 224 -9.54 0.03 5.03
C SER A 224 -8.47 -0.61 5.91
N TRP A 225 -7.24 -0.13 5.78
CA TRP A 225 -6.19 -0.44 6.74
C TRP A 225 -6.54 0.05 8.16
N ASN A 226 -7.27 1.17 8.27
CA ASN A 226 -7.74 1.70 9.55
C ASN A 226 -8.82 0.80 10.16
N ALA A 227 -8.81 0.72 11.48
CA ALA A 227 -9.77 -0.04 12.26
C ALA A 227 -10.39 0.80 13.36
N ASP A 228 -11.53 0.35 13.87
CA ASP A 228 -12.15 0.88 15.08
C ASP A 228 -11.35 0.50 16.34
N GLU A 229 -11.80 0.99 17.49
CA GLU A 229 -11.21 0.73 18.81
C GLU A 229 -11.13 -0.76 19.16
N SER A 230 -11.98 -1.60 18.54
CA SER A 230 -11.98 -3.05 18.71
C SER A 230 -11.06 -3.77 17.71
N GLY A 231 -10.34 -3.04 16.87
CA GLY A 231 -9.47 -3.60 15.84
C GLY A 231 -10.20 -4.09 14.59
N LYS A 232 -11.52 -3.83 14.45
CA LYS A 232 -12.28 -4.18 13.26
C LYS A 232 -12.05 -3.13 12.17
N LYS A 233 -11.53 -3.58 11.03
CA LYS A 233 -11.27 -2.72 9.87
C LYS A 233 -12.55 -2.13 9.28
N TYR A 234 -12.48 -0.90 8.82
CA TYR A 234 -13.63 -0.23 8.22
C TYR A 234 -13.94 -0.77 6.82
N ILE A 235 -15.22 -1.00 6.54
CA ILE A 235 -15.71 -1.29 5.19
C ILE A 235 -15.78 0.01 4.40
N VAL A 236 -15.39 -0.06 3.13
CA VAL A 236 -15.45 1.05 2.19
C VAL A 236 -16.38 0.67 1.05
N ALA A 237 -17.48 1.40 0.90
CA ALA A 237 -18.54 1.06 -0.05
C ALA A 237 -19.28 2.31 -0.51
N ASN A 238 -19.84 2.24 -1.72
CA ASN A 238 -20.64 3.31 -2.31
C ASN A 238 -22.07 3.34 -1.73
N THR A 239 -22.19 3.51 -0.42
CA THR A 239 -23.46 3.44 0.31
C THR A 239 -23.75 4.78 1.01
N THR A 240 -23.92 4.78 2.33
CA THR A 240 -24.17 5.97 3.15
C THR A 240 -23.23 6.00 4.37
N GLY A 241 -23.18 7.13 5.08
CA GLY A 241 -22.38 7.30 6.29
C GLY A 241 -20.87 7.19 6.05
N LEU A 242 -20.15 6.62 7.03
CA LEU A 242 -18.69 6.53 7.01
C LEU A 242 -18.16 5.72 5.80
N GLN A 243 -18.85 4.65 5.40
CA GLN A 243 -18.43 3.81 4.26
C GLN A 243 -18.35 4.64 2.97
N LYS A 244 -19.37 5.48 2.74
CA LYS A 244 -19.44 6.41 1.60
C LYS A 244 -18.39 7.51 1.71
N ALA A 245 -18.16 8.07 2.90
CA ALA A 245 -17.13 9.08 3.12
C ALA A 245 -15.73 8.54 2.79
N LEU A 246 -15.42 7.30 3.20
CA LEU A 246 -14.17 6.62 2.86
C LEU A 246 -14.10 6.30 1.36
N TRP A 247 -15.22 5.89 0.74
CA TRP A 247 -15.31 5.61 -0.69
C TRP A 247 -14.97 6.84 -1.54
N GLU A 248 -15.49 8.01 -1.14
CA GLU A 248 -15.14 9.27 -1.76
C GLU A 248 -13.71 9.68 -1.46
N PHE A 249 -13.27 9.61 -0.20
CA PHE A 249 -11.93 10.03 0.21
C PHE A 249 -10.80 9.27 -0.52
N TYR A 250 -10.96 7.96 -0.68
CA TYR A 250 -10.00 7.13 -1.42
C TYR A 250 -10.26 7.09 -2.93
N GLU A 251 -11.32 7.76 -3.41
CA GLU A 251 -11.76 7.78 -4.81
C GLU A 251 -11.90 6.38 -5.39
N VAL A 252 -12.55 5.50 -4.65
CA VAL A 252 -12.67 4.09 -5.03
C VAL A 252 -13.47 3.95 -6.32
N VAL A 253 -13.03 3.03 -7.18
CA VAL A 253 -13.70 2.63 -8.41
C VAL A 253 -14.36 1.26 -8.18
N PRO A 254 -15.62 1.07 -8.64
CA PRO A 254 -16.26 -0.25 -8.63
C PRO A 254 -15.43 -1.28 -9.38
N GLY A 255 -15.56 -2.56 -9.01
CA GLY A 255 -14.92 -3.65 -9.73
C GLY A 255 -15.40 -3.72 -11.17
N GLU A 256 -14.47 -3.66 -12.12
CA GLU A 256 -14.71 -3.84 -13.54
C GLU A 256 -14.51 -5.33 -13.89
N TRP A 257 -15.62 -6.02 -14.19
CA TRP A 257 -15.60 -7.43 -14.56
C TRP A 257 -15.15 -7.60 -16.01
N MET A 258 -13.96 -8.15 -16.23
CA MET A 258 -13.37 -8.36 -17.55
C MET A 258 -13.87 -9.66 -18.18
N THR A 259 -15.15 -9.68 -18.54
CA THR A 259 -15.86 -10.88 -19.03
C THR A 259 -15.38 -11.38 -20.40
N ASP A 260 -14.61 -10.57 -21.11
CA ASP A 260 -13.92 -10.90 -22.36
C ASP A 260 -12.58 -11.63 -22.15
N GLN A 261 -12.03 -11.59 -20.94
CA GLN A 261 -10.72 -12.15 -20.59
C GLN A 261 -10.79 -13.42 -19.75
N ILE A 262 -11.98 -14.01 -19.61
CA ILE A 262 -12.23 -15.19 -18.80
C ILE A 262 -11.41 -16.38 -19.31
N LYS A 263 -10.86 -17.13 -18.36
CA LYS A 263 -10.19 -18.42 -18.58
C LYS A 263 -10.87 -19.53 -17.79
N SER A 264 -10.48 -20.76 -18.03
CA SER A 264 -10.97 -21.93 -17.30
C SER A 264 -9.83 -22.83 -16.84
N ASN A 265 -10.17 -23.86 -16.07
CA ASN A 265 -9.27 -24.98 -15.77
C ASN A 265 -9.36 -26.12 -16.81
N LEU A 266 -9.96 -25.90 -17.97
CA LEU A 266 -10.12 -26.93 -18.99
C LEU A 266 -8.85 -27.07 -19.84
N LYS A 267 -8.58 -28.30 -20.27
CA LYS A 267 -7.51 -28.64 -21.22
C LYS A 267 -8.05 -29.54 -22.32
N LEU A 268 -7.58 -29.34 -23.56
CA LEU A 268 -7.92 -30.23 -24.66
C LEU A 268 -7.12 -31.54 -24.53
N VAL A 269 -7.83 -32.65 -24.31
CA VAL A 269 -7.28 -34.01 -24.21
C VAL A 269 -8.06 -34.89 -25.18
N ASN A 270 -7.38 -35.44 -26.19
CA ASN A 270 -8.00 -36.32 -27.20
C ASN A 270 -9.24 -35.70 -27.87
N GLY A 271 -9.24 -34.39 -28.10
CA GLY A 271 -10.36 -33.67 -28.72
C GLY A 271 -11.48 -33.25 -27.74
N ASN A 272 -11.41 -33.63 -26.46
CA ASN A 272 -12.38 -33.24 -25.43
C ASN A 272 -11.78 -32.22 -24.46
N LEU A 273 -12.59 -31.26 -24.02
CA LEU A 273 -12.21 -30.37 -22.92
C LEU A 273 -12.40 -31.08 -21.59
N VAL A 274 -11.31 -31.24 -20.84
CA VAL A 274 -11.27 -31.96 -19.56
C VAL A 274 -10.75 -31.01 -18.48
N PRO A 275 -11.46 -30.86 -17.34
CA PRO A 275 -10.93 -30.12 -16.20
C PRO A 275 -9.60 -30.71 -15.74
N THR A 276 -8.59 -29.87 -15.58
CA THR A 276 -7.23 -30.31 -15.24
C THR A 276 -6.70 -29.47 -14.08
N ASP A 277 -6.27 -30.14 -13.02
CA ASP A 277 -5.70 -29.48 -11.86
C ASP A 277 -4.45 -28.67 -12.22
N GLY A 278 -4.34 -27.47 -11.64
CA GLY A 278 -3.25 -26.53 -11.91
C GLY A 278 -3.37 -25.72 -13.20
N VAL A 279 -4.36 -26.00 -14.06
CA VAL A 279 -4.64 -25.16 -15.24
C VAL A 279 -5.50 -23.97 -14.83
N THR A 280 -5.06 -22.75 -15.17
CA THR A 280 -5.80 -21.49 -14.91
C THR A 280 -6.01 -20.63 -16.15
N ASN A 281 -5.42 -21.02 -17.28
CA ASN A 281 -5.42 -20.29 -18.54
C ASN A 281 -6.07 -21.09 -19.69
N GLY A 282 -6.90 -22.07 -19.35
CA GLY A 282 -7.60 -22.94 -20.28
C GLY A 282 -8.64 -22.21 -21.14
N PRO A 283 -9.01 -22.76 -22.30
CA PRO A 283 -10.05 -22.21 -23.14
C PRO A 283 -11.43 -22.39 -22.50
N LEU A 284 -12.37 -21.55 -22.89
CA LEU A 284 -13.77 -21.78 -22.60
C LEU A 284 -14.37 -22.80 -23.60
N PRO A 285 -15.45 -23.50 -23.22
CA PRO A 285 -16.21 -24.28 -24.19
C PRO A 285 -16.71 -23.40 -25.34
N SER A 286 -16.96 -24.01 -26.49
CA SER A 286 -17.46 -23.27 -27.66
C SER A 286 -18.82 -22.65 -27.38
N ASN A 287 -19.07 -21.45 -27.90
CA ASN A 287 -20.33 -20.70 -27.74
C ASN A 287 -20.69 -20.32 -26.30
N THR A 288 -19.73 -20.34 -25.37
CA THR A 288 -19.97 -19.85 -24.01
C THR A 288 -19.73 -18.36 -23.88
N LYS A 289 -20.56 -17.68 -23.09
CA LYS A 289 -20.39 -16.26 -22.76
C LYS A 289 -20.82 -16.00 -21.33
N VAL A 290 -20.03 -15.20 -20.60
CA VAL A 290 -20.47 -14.62 -19.32
C VAL A 290 -20.80 -13.15 -19.55
N VAL A 291 -21.91 -12.69 -18.99
CA VAL A 291 -22.34 -11.30 -19.04
C VAL A 291 -22.48 -10.78 -17.62
N TYR A 292 -21.92 -9.60 -17.36
CA TYR A 292 -22.12 -8.89 -16.10
C TYR A 292 -23.23 -7.86 -16.25
N ASN A 293 -24.18 -7.88 -15.33
CA ASN A 293 -25.20 -6.85 -15.19
C ASN A 293 -24.87 -5.99 -13.98
N GLN A 294 -24.46 -4.74 -14.24
CA GLN A 294 -24.05 -3.80 -13.21
C GLN A 294 -25.21 -3.30 -12.34
N ALA A 295 -26.43 -3.22 -12.87
CA ALA A 295 -27.57 -2.70 -12.11
C ALA A 295 -28.02 -3.67 -11.02
N ASP A 296 -28.00 -4.96 -11.34
CA ASP A 296 -28.42 -6.02 -10.42
C ASP A 296 -27.26 -6.68 -9.69
N GLU A 297 -26.01 -6.35 -10.07
CA GLU A 297 -24.77 -6.99 -9.62
C GLU A 297 -24.83 -8.52 -9.76
N THR A 298 -25.14 -8.98 -10.97
CA THR A 298 -25.25 -10.40 -11.31
C THR A 298 -24.34 -10.77 -12.47
N LEU A 299 -23.90 -12.03 -12.49
CA LEU A 299 -23.26 -12.63 -13.65
C LEU A 299 -24.18 -13.69 -14.25
N THR A 300 -24.26 -13.73 -15.57
CA THR A 300 -25.00 -14.77 -16.30
C THR A 300 -24.06 -15.54 -17.21
N TYR A 301 -23.89 -16.82 -16.93
CA TYR A 301 -23.21 -17.78 -17.79
C TYR A 301 -24.18 -18.36 -18.82
N ASN A 302 -23.84 -18.25 -20.10
CA ASN A 302 -24.62 -18.72 -21.22
C ASN A 302 -23.85 -19.81 -21.97
N ASN A 303 -24.48 -20.96 -22.15
CA ASN A 303 -24.02 -22.04 -23.02
C ASN A 303 -25.21 -22.63 -23.76
N TYR A 304 -25.77 -21.85 -24.68
CA TYR A 304 -27.03 -22.16 -25.35
C TYR A 304 -26.85 -23.10 -26.57
N SER A 305 -25.64 -23.19 -27.11
CA SER A 305 -25.35 -23.90 -28.36
C SER A 305 -23.99 -24.60 -28.37
N GLY A 306 -23.34 -24.74 -27.22
CA GLY A 306 -22.16 -25.59 -27.05
C GLY A 306 -22.54 -27.01 -26.64
N THR A 307 -21.67 -27.97 -26.93
CA THR A 307 -21.74 -29.30 -26.31
C THR A 307 -21.65 -29.12 -24.80
N PRO A 308 -22.63 -29.59 -24.01
CA PRO A 308 -22.54 -29.54 -22.56
C PRO A 308 -21.21 -30.16 -22.09
N VAL A 309 -20.57 -29.54 -21.11
CA VAL A 309 -19.40 -30.14 -20.49
C VAL A 309 -19.91 -31.14 -19.46
N ASN A 310 -19.55 -32.42 -19.62
CA ASN A 310 -20.02 -33.50 -18.75
C ASN A 310 -19.37 -33.50 -17.34
N TRP A 311 -18.62 -32.44 -17.02
CA TRP A 311 -17.81 -32.31 -15.83
C TRP A 311 -18.03 -30.94 -15.20
N ASP A 312 -17.89 -30.88 -13.89
CA ASP A 312 -17.74 -29.60 -13.20
C ASP A 312 -16.39 -28.99 -13.60
N TYR A 313 -16.36 -27.69 -13.83
CA TYR A 313 -15.14 -26.97 -14.15
C TYR A 313 -15.17 -25.57 -13.56
N LYS A 314 -14.04 -24.88 -13.61
CA LYS A 314 -13.87 -23.56 -12.99
C LYS A 314 -13.71 -22.49 -14.05
N LEU A 315 -14.29 -21.33 -13.79
CA LEU A 315 -14.01 -20.09 -14.48
C LEU A 315 -13.14 -19.20 -13.62
N PHE A 316 -12.19 -18.54 -14.27
CA PHE A 316 -11.32 -17.52 -13.70
C PHE A 316 -11.66 -16.20 -14.38
N ILE A 317 -12.43 -15.36 -13.68
CA ILE A 317 -12.94 -14.09 -14.20
C ILE A 317 -12.08 -12.96 -13.60
N PRO A 318 -11.27 -12.27 -14.41
CA PRO A 318 -10.50 -11.15 -13.91
C PRO A 318 -11.43 -9.97 -13.57
N VAL A 319 -11.23 -9.38 -12.40
CA VAL A 319 -11.95 -8.18 -11.94
C VAL A 319 -10.94 -7.11 -11.60
N LYS A 320 -11.01 -5.99 -12.31
CA LYS A 320 -10.10 -4.86 -12.15
C LYS A 320 -10.67 -3.89 -11.12
N PHE A 321 -9.86 -3.60 -10.11
CA PHE A 321 -10.16 -2.71 -9.00
C PHE A 321 -9.24 -1.49 -9.05
N GLY A 322 -9.67 -0.42 -8.39
CA GLY A 322 -8.87 0.79 -8.31
C GLY A 322 -9.34 1.73 -7.22
N TYR A 323 -8.38 2.49 -6.72
CA TYR A 323 -8.58 3.67 -5.89
C TYR A 323 -7.49 4.68 -6.25
N LYS A 324 -7.57 5.90 -5.69
CA LYS A 324 -6.69 7.03 -6.02
C LYS A 324 -5.21 6.70 -6.25
N TRP A 325 -4.66 5.78 -5.46
CA TRP A 325 -3.23 5.46 -5.47
C TRP A 325 -2.85 4.19 -6.24
N LYS A 326 -3.79 3.32 -6.58
CA LYS A 326 -3.46 2.00 -7.15
C LYS A 326 -4.60 1.42 -7.97
N THR A 327 -4.23 0.74 -9.04
CA THR A 327 -5.10 -0.15 -9.81
C THR A 327 -4.51 -1.56 -9.75
N PHE A 328 -5.36 -2.56 -9.60
CA PHE A 328 -4.95 -3.96 -9.50
C PHE A 328 -6.07 -4.88 -10.00
N THR A 329 -5.74 -6.13 -10.28
CA THR A 329 -6.70 -7.13 -10.75
C THR A 329 -6.71 -8.30 -9.80
N LEU A 330 -7.91 -8.72 -9.39
CA LEU A 330 -8.12 -9.99 -8.70
C LEU A 330 -8.81 -10.97 -9.63
N THR A 331 -8.67 -12.26 -9.35
CA THR A 331 -9.39 -13.31 -10.07
C THR A 331 -10.54 -13.77 -9.22
N PHE A 332 -11.76 -13.68 -9.76
CA PHE A 332 -12.94 -14.33 -9.22
C PHE A 332 -13.00 -15.76 -9.76
N GLU A 333 -12.88 -16.73 -8.85
CA GLU A 333 -13.00 -18.15 -9.17
C GLU A 333 -14.43 -18.61 -8.90
N VAL A 334 -15.06 -19.25 -9.87
CA VAL A 334 -16.44 -19.75 -9.74
C VAL A 334 -16.58 -21.09 -10.44
N ASP A 335 -17.25 -22.03 -9.79
CA ASP A 335 -17.55 -23.32 -10.40
C ASP A 335 -18.72 -23.19 -11.39
N VAL A 336 -18.62 -23.95 -12.47
CA VAL A 336 -19.74 -24.29 -13.35
C VAL A 336 -20.03 -25.76 -13.13
N LYS A 337 -21.18 -26.03 -12.50
CA LYS A 337 -21.67 -27.38 -12.24
C LYS A 337 -22.30 -27.97 -13.49
N LYS A 338 -22.03 -29.25 -13.76
CA LYS A 338 -22.72 -29.94 -14.85
C LYS A 338 -24.23 -29.95 -14.64
N ASN A 339 -24.99 -29.82 -15.71
CA ASN A 339 -26.44 -30.02 -15.64
C ASN A 339 -26.75 -31.49 -15.33
N SER A 340 -27.77 -31.74 -14.49
CA SER A 340 -28.21 -33.09 -14.15
C SER A 340 -28.77 -33.88 -15.35
N GLY A 341 -29.24 -33.17 -16.38
CA GLY A 341 -29.72 -33.76 -17.63
C GLY A 341 -28.64 -34.13 -18.66
N THR A 342 -27.37 -33.82 -18.38
CA THR A 342 -26.27 -34.09 -19.32
C THR A 342 -25.87 -35.58 -19.26
N PRO A 343 -25.84 -36.31 -20.40
CA PRO A 343 -25.46 -37.72 -20.41
C PRO A 343 -24.05 -37.92 -19.84
N ALA A 344 -23.91 -38.77 -18.82
CA ALA A 344 -22.60 -39.28 -18.43
C ALA A 344 -22.02 -40.06 -19.62
N GLN A 345 -20.79 -39.74 -20.06
CA GLN A 345 -20.12 -40.62 -21.01
C GLN A 345 -19.84 -41.97 -20.35
N ARG A 346 -20.12 -43.03 -21.09
CA ARG A 346 -19.70 -44.41 -20.80
C ARG A 346 -18.19 -44.55 -20.81
#